data_AF-A0A7R9KG87-F1
#
_entry.id   AF-A0A7R9KG87-F1
#
_cell.length_a   1.000
_cell.length_b   1.000
_cell.length_c   1.000
_cell.angle_alpha   90.00
_cell.angle_beta   90.00
_cell.angle_gamma   90.00
#
_symmetry.space_group_name_H-M   'P 1'
#
loop_
_entity.id
_entity.type
_entity.pdbx_description
1 polymer ?
#
loop_
_entity_poly.entity_id
_entity_poly.type
_entity_poly.pdbx_seq_one_letter_code
_entity_poly.pdbx_strand_id
1 'polypeptide(L)'
;MDRKEEIEKSRSALPIINEEHTIMDAVFNNPFVIVCGETGSGKTTQVPQFLYEAGFASNKQIIGVTEPRRVAAIAMSQRVAHEMNVSTDIVSYQIRFDSNVTKDTKIKFMTDGVLIKEIQNDFLLNKYSVIIIDEAHERSLYSDILIGLLSRIVPLRNKIDSRQYPVSVHFNKKTNSDYLHEAFRKVCKIHAECPTGGILVFVTGRMEVEVLCRRLRAKYPNNNSKNILLKKSRHKRSERKSEKETTEKTPTINLDDYEVNPLESETVLDDFDYSDDENDDQIVAQNQEEEDNTLSHSQPLHCLPLYSMLPHSRQISIFSEPPLGSANTQ
;
A
#
# COMPACT_ATOMS: atom_id res chain seq x y z
N MET A 1 -5.22 -13.33 8.40
CA MET A 1 -5.45 -13.92 9.73
C MET A 1 -6.09 -15.28 9.51
N ASP A 2 -5.63 -16.33 10.19
CA ASP A 2 -6.19 -17.68 10.06
C ASP A 2 -7.15 -17.94 11.23
N ARG A 3 -8.39 -17.46 11.11
CA ARG A 3 -9.40 -17.58 12.17
C ARG A 3 -10.16 -18.90 12.03
N LYS A 4 -10.65 -19.44 13.15
CA LYS A 4 -11.53 -20.62 13.13
C LYS A 4 -12.89 -20.26 12.52
N GLU A 5 -13.43 -21.13 11.66
CA GLU A 5 -14.71 -20.91 10.96
C GLU A 5 -15.88 -20.57 11.90
N GLU A 6 -15.96 -21.21 13.07
CA GLU A 6 -16.99 -20.95 14.07
C GLU A 6 -16.95 -19.50 14.59
N ILE A 7 -15.73 -18.97 14.77
CA ILE A 7 -15.51 -17.60 15.23
C ILE A 7 -15.89 -16.62 14.14
N GLU A 8 -15.53 -16.91 12.88
CA GLU A 8 -15.91 -16.05 11.75
C GLU A 8 -17.42 -15.94 11.59
N LYS A 9 -18.15 -17.07 11.67
CA LYS A 9 -19.62 -17.07 11.63
C LYS A 9 -20.22 -16.22 12.75
N SER A 10 -19.73 -16.36 13.98
CA SER A 10 -20.20 -15.55 15.11
C SER A 10 -19.86 -14.07 14.93
N ARG A 11 -18.69 -13.76 14.36
CA ARG A 11 -18.22 -12.39 14.14
C ARG A 11 -19.09 -11.69 13.08
N SER A 12 -19.34 -12.34 11.95
CA SER A 12 -20.17 -11.78 10.86
C SER A 12 -21.61 -11.44 11.27
N ALA A 13 -22.11 -11.99 12.37
CA ALA A 13 -23.42 -11.65 12.92
C ALA A 13 -23.42 -10.37 13.77
N LEU A 14 -22.26 -9.81 14.13
CA LEU A 14 -22.16 -8.62 14.97
C LEU A 14 -22.49 -7.36 14.16
N PRO A 15 -23.35 -6.45 14.68
CA PRO A 15 -23.73 -5.23 13.97
C PRO A 15 -22.55 -4.37 13.51
N ILE A 16 -21.48 -4.33 14.30
CA ILE A 16 -20.31 -3.49 14.02
C ILE A 16 -19.53 -3.90 12.76
N ILE A 17 -19.65 -5.15 12.30
CA ILE A 17 -18.96 -5.61 11.11
C ILE A 17 -19.47 -4.88 9.85
N ASN A 18 -20.77 -4.60 9.80
CA ASN A 18 -21.36 -3.86 8.67
C ASN A 18 -20.86 -2.41 8.59
N GLU A 19 -20.37 -1.87 9.72
CA GLU A 19 -19.87 -0.49 9.83
C GLU A 19 -18.34 -0.40 9.77
N GLU A 20 -17.63 -1.51 9.50
CA GLU A 20 -16.17 -1.56 9.51
C GLU A 20 -15.56 -0.48 8.60
N HIS A 21 -16.04 -0.36 7.36
CA HIS A 21 -15.54 0.63 6.40
C HIS A 21 -15.79 2.06 6.90
N THR A 22 -17.00 2.35 7.38
CA THR A 22 -17.38 3.66 7.93
C THR A 22 -16.48 4.05 9.11
N ILE A 23 -16.24 3.12 10.03
CA ILE A 23 -15.39 3.34 11.20
C ILE A 23 -13.94 3.59 10.78
N MET A 24 -13.40 2.75 9.89
CA MET A 24 -12.01 2.88 9.46
C MET A 24 -11.77 4.16 8.67
N ASP A 25 -12.68 4.54 7.76
CA ASP A 25 -12.62 5.83 7.06
C ASP A 25 -12.62 7.00 8.03
N ALA A 26 -13.48 6.96 9.06
CA ALA A 26 -13.52 7.99 10.08
C ALA A 26 -12.18 8.07 10.84
N VAL A 27 -11.59 6.94 11.21
CA VAL A 27 -10.30 6.88 11.92
C VAL A 27 -9.16 7.40 11.06
N PHE A 28 -9.11 7.07 9.76
CA PHE A 28 -8.03 7.53 8.88
C PHE A 28 -8.06 9.04 8.64
N ASN A 29 -9.26 9.62 8.55
CA ASN A 29 -9.43 11.02 8.19
C ASN A 29 -9.49 11.97 9.39
N ASN A 30 -9.62 11.44 10.61
CA ASN A 30 -9.81 12.27 11.79
C ASN A 30 -8.87 11.86 12.93
N PRO A 31 -8.21 12.83 13.61
CA PRO A 31 -7.34 12.53 14.74
C PRO A 31 -8.12 12.09 16.00
N PHE A 32 -9.45 12.26 16.02
CA PHE A 32 -10.34 11.86 17.09
C PHE A 32 -11.69 11.44 16.51
N VAL A 33 -12.21 10.30 16.95
CA VAL A 33 -13.47 9.71 16.49
C VAL A 33 -14.26 9.21 17.69
N ILE A 34 -15.58 9.45 17.69
CA ILE A 34 -16.50 8.87 18.67
C ILE A 34 -17.25 7.74 17.99
N VAL A 35 -17.13 6.53 18.52
CA VAL A 35 -17.87 5.35 18.04
C VAL A 35 -18.99 5.03 19.02
N CYS A 36 -20.23 5.17 18.57
CA CYS A 36 -21.43 4.89 19.37
C CYS A 36 -22.09 3.58 18.94
N GLY A 37 -22.61 2.82 19.90
CA GLY A 37 -23.41 1.62 19.64
C GLY A 37 -23.85 0.95 20.94
N GLU A 38 -24.85 0.10 20.90
CA GLU A 38 -25.38 -0.61 22.08
C GLU A 38 -24.37 -1.61 22.66
N THR A 39 -24.54 -2.01 23.92
CA THR A 39 -23.74 -3.09 24.52
C THR A 39 -23.97 -4.39 23.73
N GLY A 40 -22.91 -5.17 23.55
CA GLY A 40 -22.98 -6.37 22.71
C GLY A 40 -22.88 -6.13 21.19
N SER A 41 -22.82 -4.87 20.72
CA SER A 41 -22.63 -4.58 19.29
C SER A 41 -21.27 -5.00 18.72
N GLY A 42 -20.29 -5.28 19.60
CA GLY A 42 -18.93 -5.71 19.23
C GLY A 42 -17.84 -4.64 19.28
N LYS A 43 -18.11 -3.43 19.81
CA LYS A 43 -17.13 -2.33 19.87
C LYS A 43 -15.78 -2.72 20.48
N THR A 44 -15.80 -3.18 21.72
CA THR A 44 -14.61 -3.55 22.50
C THR A 44 -13.79 -4.67 21.86
N THR A 45 -14.46 -5.61 21.17
CA THR A 45 -13.79 -6.79 20.60
C THR A 45 -13.35 -6.58 19.16
N GLN A 46 -14.12 -5.87 18.33
CA GLN A 46 -13.88 -5.77 16.89
C GLN A 46 -13.07 -4.53 16.48
N VAL A 47 -13.29 -3.37 17.10
CA VAL A 47 -12.56 -2.14 16.71
C VAL A 47 -11.04 -2.31 16.84
N PRO A 48 -10.49 -2.90 17.93
CA PRO A 48 -9.05 -3.16 18.00
C PRO A 48 -8.55 -4.10 16.89
N GLN A 49 -9.39 -5.06 16.46
CA GLN A 49 -9.05 -5.98 15.38
C GLN A 49 -9.02 -5.27 14.03
N PHE A 50 -10.00 -4.43 13.70
CA PHE A 50 -10.00 -3.62 12.47
C PHE A 50 -8.75 -2.76 12.37
N LEU A 51 -8.39 -2.08 13.46
CA LEU A 51 -7.18 -1.26 13.53
C LEU A 51 -5.91 -2.11 13.36
N TYR A 52 -5.86 -3.28 13.99
CA TYR A 52 -4.73 -4.19 13.84
C TYR A 52 -4.57 -4.64 12.39
N GLU A 53 -5.67 -5.05 11.74
CA GLU A 53 -5.69 -5.51 10.35
C GLU A 53 -5.35 -4.39 9.36
N ALA A 54 -5.76 -3.17 9.66
CA ALA A 54 -5.39 -1.97 8.91
C ALA A 54 -3.94 -1.51 9.13
N GLY A 55 -3.17 -2.21 9.97
CA GLY A 55 -1.74 -1.98 10.14
C GLY A 55 -1.37 -0.94 11.20
N PHE A 56 -2.29 -0.52 12.09
CA PHE A 56 -1.98 0.46 13.13
C PHE A 56 -0.97 -0.06 14.17
N ALA A 57 -0.73 -1.37 14.28
CA ALA A 57 0.30 -1.94 15.14
C ALA A 57 1.67 -2.18 14.44
N SER A 58 1.88 -1.48 13.31
CA SER A 58 3.14 -1.50 12.55
C SER A 58 4.17 -0.51 13.13
N ASN A 59 5.39 -0.47 12.58
CA ASN A 59 6.42 0.52 12.92
C ASN A 59 6.82 0.59 14.41
N LYS A 60 6.82 -0.55 15.11
CA LYS A 60 7.10 -0.67 16.56
C LYS A 60 6.09 0.07 17.46
N GLN A 61 4.96 0.52 16.91
CA GLN A 61 3.86 1.08 17.67
C GLN A 61 2.81 -0.01 17.98
N ILE A 62 1.98 0.26 18.98
CA ILE A 62 0.93 -0.64 19.43
C ILE A 62 -0.41 0.07 19.55
N ILE A 63 -1.50 -0.69 19.57
CA ILE A 63 -2.86 -0.21 19.82
C ILE A 63 -3.14 -0.33 21.32
N GLY A 64 -3.55 0.77 21.95
CA GLY A 64 -3.94 0.81 23.36
C GLY A 64 -5.46 0.82 23.49
N VAL A 65 -6.01 -0.01 24.37
CA VAL A 65 -7.44 -0.04 24.69
C VAL A 65 -7.59 0.11 26.20
N THR A 66 -8.22 1.18 26.67
CA THR A 66 -8.52 1.33 28.09
C THR A 66 -9.87 0.74 28.42
N GLU A 67 -9.98 0.15 29.60
CA GLU A 67 -11.23 -0.36 30.13
C GLU A 67 -11.29 -0.07 31.65
N PRO A 68 -12.41 0.43 32.20
CA PRO A 68 -12.48 0.90 33.58
C PRO A 68 -12.42 -0.22 34.64
N ARG A 69 -12.78 -1.46 34.31
CA ARG A 69 -12.87 -2.62 35.21
C ARG A 69 -11.78 -3.66 34.95
N ARG A 70 -10.79 -3.76 35.85
CA ARG A 70 -9.68 -4.75 35.81
C ARG A 70 -10.03 -6.14 35.25
N VAL A 71 -11.15 -6.74 35.67
CA VAL A 71 -11.59 -8.07 35.20
C VAL A 71 -11.96 -8.07 33.72
N ALA A 72 -12.64 -7.04 33.23
CA ALA A 72 -13.00 -6.91 31.83
C ALA A 72 -11.77 -6.64 30.96
N ALA A 73 -10.81 -5.81 31.39
CA ALA A 73 -9.53 -5.65 30.67
C ALA A 73 -8.81 -6.99 30.43
N ILE A 74 -8.75 -7.86 31.45
CA ILE A 74 -8.16 -9.21 31.31
C ILE A 74 -8.98 -10.06 30.35
N ALA A 75 -10.30 -10.15 30.58
CA ALA A 75 -11.19 -10.99 29.79
C ALA A 75 -11.22 -10.59 28.30
N MET A 76 -11.23 -9.28 28.01
CA MET A 76 -11.22 -8.76 26.64
C MET A 76 -9.91 -9.08 25.92
N SER A 77 -8.76 -8.98 26.60
CA SER A 77 -7.48 -9.38 26.00
C SER A 77 -7.46 -10.85 25.60
N GLN A 78 -7.92 -11.74 26.49
CA GLN A 78 -7.99 -13.18 26.22
C GLN A 78 -9.01 -13.49 25.11
N ARG A 79 -10.16 -12.82 25.14
CA ARG A 79 -11.21 -12.97 24.13
C ARG A 79 -10.71 -12.57 22.75
N VAL A 80 -10.07 -11.40 22.62
CA VAL A 80 -9.55 -10.92 21.33
C VAL A 80 -8.37 -11.77 20.84
N ALA A 81 -7.48 -12.22 21.74
CA ALA A 81 -6.42 -13.18 21.38
C ALA A 81 -7.00 -14.47 20.78
N HIS A 82 -8.03 -15.01 21.42
CA HIS A 82 -8.74 -16.21 20.95
C HIS A 82 -9.47 -15.97 19.63
N GLU A 83 -10.16 -14.84 19.46
CA GLU A 83 -10.88 -14.49 18.23
C GLU A 83 -9.95 -14.30 17.02
N MET A 84 -8.76 -13.73 17.22
CA MET A 84 -7.76 -13.57 16.17
C MET A 84 -6.93 -14.85 15.93
N ASN A 85 -7.11 -15.88 16.76
CA ASN A 85 -6.28 -17.09 16.75
C ASN A 85 -4.77 -16.78 16.89
N VAL A 86 -4.41 -15.90 17.84
CA VAL A 86 -3.02 -15.50 18.12
C VAL A 86 -2.64 -15.74 19.57
N SER A 87 -1.33 -15.70 19.87
CA SER A 87 -0.81 -15.77 21.25
C SER A 87 -1.28 -14.57 22.09
N THR A 88 -1.44 -14.80 23.39
CA THR A 88 -1.62 -13.76 24.42
C THR A 88 -0.42 -12.81 24.54
N ASP A 89 0.71 -13.13 23.91
CA ASP A 89 1.85 -12.22 23.81
C ASP A 89 1.61 -11.11 22.78
N ILE A 90 0.80 -11.37 21.74
CA ILE A 90 0.41 -10.40 20.71
C ILE A 90 -0.71 -9.50 21.22
N VAL A 91 -1.70 -10.09 21.90
CA VAL A 91 -2.80 -9.37 22.55
C VAL A 91 -2.68 -9.55 24.06
N SER A 92 -2.23 -8.51 24.73
CA SER A 92 -1.86 -8.55 26.14
C SER A 92 -2.70 -7.56 26.96
N TYR A 93 -2.69 -7.73 28.28
CA TYR A 93 -3.27 -6.80 29.24
C TYR A 93 -2.23 -6.24 30.21
N GLN A 94 -2.52 -5.06 30.75
CA GLN A 94 -1.79 -4.50 31.88
C GLN A 94 -2.76 -3.84 32.86
N ILE A 95 -2.77 -4.34 34.10
CA ILE A 95 -3.55 -3.78 35.20
C ILE A 95 -2.62 -3.46 36.37
N ARG A 96 -3.18 -2.88 37.43
CA ARG A 96 -2.40 -2.67 38.65
C ARG A 96 -1.93 -4.01 39.22
N PHE A 97 -0.62 -4.15 39.40
CA PHE A 97 0.08 -5.30 39.98
C PHE A 97 0.06 -6.60 39.15
N ASP A 98 -0.43 -6.56 37.92
CA ASP A 98 -0.46 -7.74 37.04
C ASP A 98 -0.38 -7.33 35.57
N SER A 99 0.35 -8.11 34.77
CA SER A 99 0.70 -7.78 33.39
C SER A 99 1.26 -9.00 32.66
N ASN A 100 0.81 -9.22 31.43
CA ASN A 100 1.42 -10.16 30.48
C ASN A 100 1.99 -9.46 29.23
N VAL A 101 2.20 -8.13 29.28
CA VAL A 101 2.79 -7.36 28.19
C VAL A 101 4.23 -7.81 27.91
N THR A 102 4.52 -8.07 26.64
CA THR A 102 5.85 -8.46 26.14
C THR A 102 6.36 -7.43 25.14
N LYS A 103 7.51 -7.70 24.51
CA LYS A 103 8.03 -6.89 23.40
C LYS A 103 7.24 -7.11 22.10
N ASP A 104 6.56 -8.24 21.99
CA ASP A 104 5.81 -8.65 20.80
C ASP A 104 4.36 -8.17 20.83
N THR A 105 3.90 -7.63 21.97
CA THR A 105 2.56 -7.07 22.14
C THR A 105 2.26 -6.03 21.07
N LYS A 106 1.10 -6.19 20.43
CA LYS A 106 0.57 -5.32 19.38
C LYS A 106 -0.74 -4.65 19.77
N ILE A 107 -1.56 -5.36 20.52
CA ILE A 107 -2.78 -4.82 21.12
C ILE A 107 -2.64 -4.96 22.63
N LYS A 108 -2.82 -3.85 23.34
CA LYS A 108 -2.69 -3.81 24.79
C LYS A 108 -3.99 -3.29 25.41
N PHE A 109 -4.69 -4.18 26.10
CA PHE A 109 -5.77 -3.82 27.01
C PHE A 109 -5.21 -3.34 28.33
N MET A 110 -5.77 -2.29 28.92
CA MET A 110 -5.28 -1.79 30.21
C MET A 110 -6.34 -1.06 30.97
N THR A 111 -6.17 -0.95 32.30
CA THR A 111 -7.04 -0.03 33.07
C THR A 111 -6.67 1.43 32.81
N ASP A 112 -7.65 2.33 32.93
CA ASP A 112 -7.44 3.78 32.79
C ASP A 112 -6.23 4.29 33.60
N GLY A 113 -6.11 3.84 34.85
CA GLY A 113 -5.01 4.24 35.74
C GLY A 113 -3.61 3.79 35.28
N VAL A 114 -3.52 2.71 34.49
CA VAL A 114 -2.26 2.29 33.86
C VAL A 114 -1.88 3.26 32.74
N LEU A 115 -2.83 3.65 31.89
CA LEU A 115 -2.56 4.62 30.83
C LEU A 115 -2.16 5.98 31.41
N ILE A 116 -2.83 6.45 32.46
CA ILE A 116 -2.45 7.69 33.15
C ILE A 116 -1.01 7.64 33.65
N LYS A 117 -0.60 6.51 34.25
CA LYS A 117 0.78 6.33 34.69
C LYS A 117 1.78 6.32 33.53
N GLU A 118 1.39 5.81 32.37
CA GLU A 118 2.23 5.88 31.17
C GLU A 118 2.34 7.31 30.63
N ILE A 119 1.26 8.09 30.62
CA ILE A 119 1.29 9.52 30.26
C ILE A 119 2.26 10.30 31.16
N GLN A 120 2.33 9.96 32.45
CA GLN A 120 3.27 10.61 33.37
C GLN A 120 4.74 10.35 33.00
N ASN A 121 5.04 9.20 32.40
CA ASN A 121 6.40 8.82 32.00
C ASN A 121 6.73 9.26 30.56
N ASP A 122 5.79 9.05 29.63
CA ASP A 122 5.86 9.49 28.23
C ASP A 122 4.58 10.26 27.90
N PHE A 123 4.65 11.59 28.06
CA PHE A 123 3.51 12.47 27.84
C PHE A 123 2.96 12.41 26.41
N LEU A 124 3.80 12.13 25.42
CA LEU A 124 3.38 12.06 24.02
C LEU A 124 2.86 10.68 23.62
N LEU A 125 3.02 9.67 24.48
CA LEU A 125 2.56 8.31 24.23
C LEU A 125 3.06 7.79 22.87
N ASN A 126 4.34 8.00 22.54
CA ASN A 126 4.92 7.71 21.23
C ASN A 126 4.84 6.22 20.87
N LYS A 127 4.78 5.37 21.89
CA LYS A 127 4.57 3.92 21.76
C LYS A 127 3.23 3.56 21.10
N TYR A 128 2.22 4.42 21.23
CA TYR A 128 0.88 4.16 20.72
C TYR A 128 0.62 4.90 19.41
N SER A 129 0.10 4.17 18.42
CA SER A 129 -0.45 4.73 17.19
C SER A 129 -1.90 5.15 17.39
N VAL A 130 -2.68 4.36 18.12
CA VAL A 130 -4.09 4.59 18.44
C VAL A 130 -4.35 4.27 19.91
N ILE A 131 -5.18 5.09 20.54
CA ILE A 131 -5.71 4.85 21.89
C ILE A 131 -7.23 4.85 21.80
N ILE A 132 -7.83 3.77 22.27
CA ILE A 132 -9.27 3.61 22.42
C ILE A 132 -9.60 3.78 23.90
N ILE A 133 -10.51 4.71 24.20
CA ILE A 133 -11.10 4.83 25.53
C ILE A 133 -12.43 4.10 25.50
N ASP A 134 -12.47 2.89 26.07
CA ASP A 134 -13.68 2.08 26.07
C ASP A 134 -14.59 2.40 27.26
N GLU A 135 -15.86 2.03 27.15
CA GLU A 135 -16.88 2.24 28.19
C GLU A 135 -16.95 3.70 28.71
N ALA A 136 -16.61 4.69 27.86
CA ALA A 136 -16.63 6.12 28.22
C ALA A 136 -18.01 6.61 28.69
N HIS A 137 -19.07 5.85 28.40
CA HIS A 137 -20.42 6.10 28.89
C HIS A 137 -20.56 5.95 30.42
N GLU A 138 -19.67 5.20 31.08
CA GLU A 138 -19.67 5.05 32.55
C GLU A 138 -19.22 6.32 33.28
N ARG A 139 -18.69 7.31 32.55
CA ARG A 139 -18.25 8.61 33.08
C ARG A 139 -17.38 8.48 34.34
N SER A 140 -16.41 7.56 34.29
CA SER A 140 -15.45 7.38 35.36
C SER A 140 -14.56 8.63 35.48
N LEU A 141 -14.15 8.99 36.71
CA LEU A 141 -13.22 10.10 36.95
C LEU A 141 -11.92 9.95 36.13
N TYR A 142 -11.40 8.71 36.05
CA TYR A 142 -10.17 8.44 35.32
C TYR A 142 -10.34 8.59 33.81
N SER A 143 -11.48 8.17 33.25
CA SER A 143 -11.81 8.36 31.83
C SER A 143 -11.93 9.85 31.48
N ASP A 144 -12.63 10.63 32.31
CA ASP A 144 -12.75 12.08 32.11
C ASP A 144 -11.36 12.78 32.15
N ILE A 145 -10.48 12.38 33.08
CA ILE A 145 -9.09 12.87 33.15
C ILE A 145 -8.32 12.47 31.88
N LEU A 146 -8.43 11.22 31.42
CA LEU A 146 -7.77 10.75 30.21
C LEU A 146 -8.20 11.55 28.98
N ILE A 147 -9.51 11.77 28.80
CA ILE A 147 -10.05 12.59 27.71
C ILE A 147 -9.46 14.02 27.80
N GLY A 148 -9.43 14.60 29.01
CA GLY A 148 -8.83 15.91 29.25
C GLY A 148 -7.34 15.98 28.86
N LEU A 149 -6.54 14.97 29.21
CA LEU A 149 -5.13 14.89 28.84
C LEU A 149 -4.93 14.68 27.34
N LEU A 150 -5.67 13.73 26.75
CA LEU A 150 -5.58 13.39 25.34
C LEU A 150 -6.00 14.56 24.44
N SER A 151 -6.93 15.41 24.88
CA SER A 151 -7.30 16.66 24.20
C SER A 151 -6.13 17.63 24.00
N ARG A 152 -5.06 17.50 24.81
CA ARG A 152 -3.82 18.26 24.67
C ARG A 152 -2.74 17.48 23.93
N ILE A 153 -2.63 16.18 24.18
CA ILE A 153 -1.60 15.31 23.59
C ILE A 153 -1.78 15.21 22.08
N VAL A 154 -3.01 14.97 21.60
CA VAL A 154 -3.29 14.77 20.16
C VAL A 154 -2.89 15.99 19.32
N PRO A 155 -3.30 17.23 19.64
CA PRO A 155 -2.83 18.42 18.91
C PRO A 155 -1.31 18.64 18.98
N LEU A 156 -0.67 18.29 20.11
CA LEU A 156 0.78 18.41 20.26
C LEU A 156 1.52 17.42 19.36
N ARG A 157 1.08 16.17 19.27
CA ARG A 157 1.64 15.18 18.35
C ARG A 157 1.53 15.62 16.90
N ASN A 158 0.35 16.09 16.47
CA ASN A 158 0.13 16.55 15.10
C ASN A 158 1.05 17.73 14.71
N LYS A 159 1.38 18.61 15.67
CA LYS A 159 2.36 19.70 15.47
C LYS A 159 3.81 19.21 15.38
N ILE A 160 4.14 18.09 16.04
CA ILE A 160 5.51 17.55 16.08
C ILE A 160 5.77 16.64 14.89
N ASP A 161 4.80 15.83 14.46
CA ASP A 161 4.92 14.96 13.28
C ASP A 161 4.98 15.75 11.96
N SER A 162 4.60 17.02 11.98
CA SER A 162 4.89 17.98 10.92
C SER A 162 6.32 18.57 11.01
N ARG A 163 7.31 17.75 11.39
CA ARG A 163 8.73 17.99 11.10
C ARG A 163 8.94 17.89 9.59
N GLN A 164 8.53 18.93 8.87
CA GLN A 164 9.00 19.14 7.51
C GLN A 164 10.51 19.32 7.58
N TYR A 165 11.27 18.42 6.97
CA TYR A 165 12.65 18.75 6.62
C TYR A 165 12.63 19.97 5.71
N PRO A 166 13.57 20.92 5.84
CA PRO A 166 13.59 22.09 4.97
C PRO A 166 13.68 21.62 3.50
N VAL A 167 12.63 21.86 2.73
CA VAL A 167 12.57 21.53 1.30
C VAL A 167 13.04 22.75 0.51
N SER A 168 14.07 22.56 -0.31
CA SER A 168 14.50 23.59 -1.26
C SER A 168 13.65 23.53 -2.53
N VAL A 169 12.81 24.55 -2.73
CA VAL A 169 11.93 24.64 -3.90
C VAL A 169 12.67 25.30 -5.06
N HIS A 170 12.70 24.59 -6.20
CA HIS A 170 13.34 25.09 -7.42
C HIS A 170 12.28 25.36 -8.50
N PHE A 171 12.27 26.57 -9.04
CA PHE A 171 11.37 26.97 -10.13
C PHE A 171 12.13 27.09 -11.44
N ASN A 172 11.52 26.65 -12.54
CA ASN A 172 12.04 26.95 -13.87
C ASN A 172 11.70 28.40 -14.24
N LYS A 173 12.60 29.11 -14.92
CA LYS A 173 12.37 30.52 -15.30
C LYS A 173 11.24 30.68 -16.33
N LYS A 174 10.97 29.63 -17.10
CA LYS A 174 9.94 29.58 -18.15
C LYS A 174 9.23 28.23 -18.10
N THR A 175 7.94 28.23 -18.43
CA THR A 175 7.14 27.01 -18.58
C THR A 175 7.25 26.53 -20.01
N ASN A 176 7.82 25.34 -20.22
CA ASN A 176 7.83 24.68 -21.52
C ASN A 176 6.50 23.95 -21.75
N SER A 177 6.04 23.90 -22.99
CA SER A 177 4.80 23.18 -23.36
C SER A 177 4.92 21.67 -23.16
N ASP A 178 6.10 21.10 -23.42
CA ASP A 178 6.40 19.68 -23.19
C ASP A 178 6.94 19.45 -21.77
N TYR A 179 6.05 19.44 -20.79
CA TYR A 179 6.44 19.17 -19.40
C TYR A 179 6.87 17.71 -19.18
N LEU A 180 6.45 16.76 -20.03
CA LEU A 180 6.86 15.36 -19.90
C LEU A 180 8.34 15.20 -20.23
N HIS A 181 8.80 15.87 -21.29
CA HIS A 181 10.22 15.89 -21.61
C HIS A 181 11.04 16.65 -20.56
N GLU A 182 10.52 17.76 -20.02
CA GLU A 182 11.16 18.45 -18.89
C GLU A 182 11.27 17.56 -17.65
N ALA A 183 10.18 16.86 -17.28
CA ALA A 183 10.16 15.93 -16.17
C ALA A 183 11.22 14.83 -16.35
N PHE A 184 11.28 14.23 -17.54
CA PHE A 184 12.31 13.24 -17.88
C PHE A 184 13.72 13.80 -17.70
N ARG A 185 14.01 14.99 -18.24
CA ARG A 185 15.32 15.63 -18.13
C ARG A 185 15.68 15.93 -16.67
N LYS A 186 14.73 16.42 -15.87
CA LYS A 186 14.92 16.70 -14.45
C LYS A 186 15.18 15.45 -13.64
N VAL A 187 14.44 14.36 -13.89
CA VAL A 187 14.70 13.07 -13.24
C VAL A 187 16.11 12.59 -13.53
N CYS A 188 16.55 12.67 -14.80
CA CYS A 188 17.92 12.29 -15.17
C CYS A 188 18.98 13.14 -14.47
N LYS A 189 18.76 14.46 -14.37
CA LYS A 189 19.66 15.39 -13.70
C LYS A 189 19.75 15.10 -12.19
N ILE A 190 18.61 14.91 -11.52
CA ILE A 190 18.54 14.58 -10.09
C ILE A 190 19.25 13.25 -9.83
N HIS A 191 19.00 12.23 -10.66
CA HIS A 191 19.63 10.91 -10.52
C HIS A 191 21.16 10.94 -10.71
N ALA A 192 21.68 11.86 -11.52
CA ALA A 192 23.11 11.97 -11.80
C ALA A 192 23.86 12.87 -10.80
N GLU A 193 23.26 13.97 -10.34
CA GLU A 193 23.93 15.02 -9.57
C GLU A 193 23.58 15.05 -8.08
N CYS A 194 22.41 14.53 -7.70
CA CYS A 194 21.96 14.57 -6.30
C CYS A 194 22.38 13.33 -5.50
N PRO A 195 22.50 13.43 -4.17
CA PRO A 195 22.72 12.27 -3.30
C PRO A 195 21.65 11.19 -3.51
N THR A 196 21.99 9.96 -3.15
CA THR A 196 21.08 8.81 -3.24
C THR A 196 19.78 9.06 -2.47
N GLY A 197 18.65 8.79 -3.12
CA GLY A 197 17.31 8.93 -2.54
C GLY A 197 16.22 8.57 -3.55
N GLY A 198 14.98 8.47 -3.09
CA GLY A 198 13.82 8.25 -3.95
C GLY A 198 13.43 9.51 -4.72
N ILE A 199 13.01 9.34 -5.98
CA ILE A 199 12.48 10.44 -6.81
C ILE A 199 10.98 10.19 -7.03
N LEU A 200 10.14 11.10 -6.53
CA LEU A 200 8.70 11.10 -6.77
C LEU A 200 8.36 12.10 -7.89
N VAL A 201 7.70 11.62 -8.94
CA VAL A 201 7.34 12.43 -10.11
C VAL A 201 5.83 12.40 -10.30
N PHE A 202 5.23 13.57 -10.45
CA PHE A 202 3.81 13.72 -10.74
C PHE A 202 3.61 14.03 -12.22
N VAL A 203 2.77 13.24 -12.88
CA VAL A 203 2.33 13.41 -14.28
C VAL A 203 0.84 13.15 -14.37
N THR A 204 0.19 13.56 -15.46
CA THR A 204 -1.26 13.54 -15.58
C THR A 204 -1.75 12.30 -16.32
N GLY A 205 -2.23 11.30 -15.57
CA GLY A 205 -2.91 10.15 -16.14
C GLY A 205 -2.00 9.00 -16.57
N ARG A 206 -2.63 7.86 -16.89
CA ARG A 206 -1.95 6.57 -17.07
C ARG A 206 -0.96 6.56 -18.24
N MET A 207 -1.37 7.09 -19.39
CA MET A 207 -0.56 7.07 -20.62
C MET A 207 0.79 7.77 -20.40
N GLU A 208 0.77 8.92 -19.74
CA GLU A 208 1.97 9.69 -19.43
C GLU A 208 2.91 8.97 -18.46
N VAL A 209 2.34 8.34 -17.42
CA VAL A 209 3.11 7.50 -16.47
C VAL A 209 3.83 6.40 -17.23
N GLU A 210 3.14 5.68 -18.12
CA GLU A 210 3.72 4.58 -18.87
C GLU A 210 4.81 5.05 -19.86
N VAL A 211 4.58 6.16 -20.57
CA VAL A 211 5.56 6.77 -21.49
C VAL A 211 6.82 7.20 -20.74
N LEU A 212 6.68 7.91 -19.62
CA LEU A 212 7.82 8.38 -18.82
C LEU A 212 8.61 7.20 -18.25
N CYS A 213 7.92 6.18 -17.70
CA CYS A 213 8.55 4.97 -17.21
C CYS A 213 9.33 4.23 -18.30
N ARG A 214 8.76 4.13 -19.51
CA ARG A 214 9.42 3.49 -20.66
C ARG A 214 10.71 4.22 -21.04
N ARG A 215 10.66 5.56 -21.15
CA ARG A 215 11.84 6.39 -21.45
C ARG A 215 12.94 6.25 -20.39
N LEU A 216 12.57 6.25 -19.11
CA LEU A 216 13.52 6.11 -18.00
C LEU A 216 14.18 4.72 -17.99
N ARG A 217 13.40 3.65 -18.19
CA ARG A 217 13.94 2.28 -18.27
C ARG A 217 14.82 2.05 -19.50
N ALA A 218 14.52 2.72 -20.62
CA ALA A 218 15.36 2.68 -21.81
C ALA A 218 16.72 3.37 -21.57
N LYS A 219 16.74 4.51 -20.86
CA LYS A 219 17.97 5.23 -20.52
C LYS A 219 18.82 4.52 -19.46
N TYR A 220 18.17 3.85 -18.49
CA TYR A 220 18.83 3.13 -17.40
C TYR A 220 18.46 1.64 -17.40
N PRO A 221 18.99 0.83 -18.34
CA PRO A 221 18.65 -0.58 -18.45
C PRO A 221 19.21 -1.40 -17.28
N ASN A 222 18.37 -2.21 -16.64
CA ASN A 222 18.82 -3.19 -15.65
C ASN A 222 19.53 -4.36 -16.32
N ASN A 223 20.74 -4.70 -15.85
CA ASN A 223 21.56 -5.78 -16.39
C ASN A 223 20.91 -7.19 -16.33
N ASN A 224 19.79 -7.36 -15.62
CA ASN A 224 19.05 -8.63 -15.56
C ASN A 224 18.23 -8.95 -16.83
N SER A 225 18.01 -7.99 -17.73
CA SER A 225 17.17 -8.21 -18.93
C SER A 225 17.92 -8.85 -20.12
N LYS A 226 19.24 -8.99 -20.07
CA LYS A 226 20.03 -9.59 -21.17
C LYS A 226 19.71 -11.07 -21.40
N ASN A 227 19.23 -11.81 -20.39
CA ASN A 227 18.95 -13.25 -20.51
C ASN A 227 17.60 -13.60 -21.18
N ILE A 228 16.69 -12.63 -21.39
CA ILE A 228 15.37 -12.90 -21.99
C ILE A 228 15.38 -12.73 -23.51
N LEU A 229 16.15 -11.77 -24.06
CA LEU A 229 16.25 -11.57 -25.51
C LEU A 229 17.12 -12.63 -26.22
N LEU A 230 18.10 -13.23 -25.53
CA LEU A 230 18.95 -14.30 -26.08
C LEU A 230 18.24 -15.67 -26.20
N LYS A 231 17.08 -15.85 -25.56
CA LYS A 231 16.27 -17.08 -25.69
C LYS A 231 15.26 -17.01 -26.85
N LYS A 232 14.75 -15.82 -27.18
CA LYS A 232 13.82 -15.64 -28.33
C LYS A 232 14.51 -15.79 -29.70
N SER A 233 15.82 -15.57 -29.78
CA SER A 233 16.58 -15.73 -31.03
C SER A 233 17.01 -17.18 -31.34
N ARG A 234 16.87 -18.12 -30.39
CA ARG A 234 17.25 -19.54 -30.57
C ARG A 234 16.12 -20.45 -31.07
N HIS A 235 14.85 -20.05 -30.96
CA HIS A 235 13.72 -20.86 -31.46
C HIS A 235 13.26 -20.50 -32.89
N LYS A 236 13.83 -19.47 -33.53
CA LYS A 236 13.45 -19.05 -34.89
C LYS A 236 14.39 -19.53 -36.00
N ARG A 237 15.39 -20.39 -35.69
CA ARG A 237 16.47 -20.78 -36.63
C ARG A 237 16.51 -22.28 -36.99
N SER A 238 15.56 -23.09 -36.54
CA SER A 238 15.50 -24.52 -36.89
C SER A 238 14.23 -24.90 -37.64
N GLU A 239 13.83 -24.14 -38.67
CA GLU A 239 12.85 -24.62 -39.66
C GLU A 239 12.93 -23.75 -40.91
N ARG A 240 13.88 -24.10 -41.80
CA ARG A 240 13.86 -23.83 -43.24
C ARG A 240 15.07 -24.48 -43.89
N LYS A 241 14.88 -25.71 -44.40
CA LYS A 241 15.36 -26.21 -45.69
C LYS A 241 15.22 -27.74 -45.77
N SER A 242 14.18 -28.21 -46.45
CA SER A 242 14.29 -28.92 -47.75
C SER A 242 12.94 -29.54 -48.13
N GLU A 243 12.38 -29.08 -49.25
CA GLU A 243 11.19 -29.64 -49.92
C GLU A 243 11.48 -31.00 -50.58
N LYS A 244 10.46 -31.87 -50.66
CA LYS A 244 10.03 -32.55 -51.91
C LYS A 244 8.70 -33.32 -51.76
N GLU A 245 7.76 -32.93 -52.61
CA GLU A 245 6.55 -33.54 -53.22
C GLU A 245 6.02 -34.93 -52.75
N THR A 246 4.69 -35.07 -52.53
CA THR A 246 3.68 -35.52 -53.53
C THR A 246 2.26 -35.67 -52.92
N THR A 247 1.26 -35.01 -53.54
CA THR A 247 -0.19 -35.31 -53.76
C THR A 247 -1.02 -36.18 -52.78
N GLU A 248 -2.17 -35.65 -52.29
CA GLU A 248 -3.55 -36.13 -52.58
C GLU A 248 -4.67 -35.33 -51.85
N LYS A 249 -5.91 -35.47 -52.35
CA LYS A 249 -7.09 -34.57 -52.24
C LYS A 249 -7.89 -34.68 -50.92
N THR A 250 -8.61 -33.61 -50.58
CA THR A 250 -9.59 -33.48 -49.48
C THR A 250 -10.96 -34.09 -49.80
N PRO A 251 -11.71 -34.62 -48.81
CA PRO A 251 -13.16 -34.69 -48.89
C PRO A 251 -13.82 -33.46 -48.26
N THR A 252 -14.95 -33.11 -48.84
CA THR A 252 -15.82 -31.95 -48.65
C THR A 252 -16.58 -31.95 -47.31
N ILE A 253 -16.64 -30.79 -46.66
CA ILE A 253 -17.52 -30.52 -45.50
C ILE A 253 -18.90 -30.12 -46.04
N ASN A 254 -19.95 -30.77 -45.55
CA ASN A 254 -21.34 -30.35 -45.78
C ASN A 254 -21.80 -29.50 -44.58
N LEU A 255 -21.97 -28.20 -44.83
CA LEU A 255 -22.77 -27.29 -44.00
C LEU A 255 -24.23 -27.51 -44.42
N ASP A 256 -25.09 -28.07 -43.58
CA ASP A 256 -26.56 -27.88 -43.58
C ASP A 256 -27.29 -28.81 -42.58
N ASP A 257 -26.90 -28.80 -41.30
CA ASP A 257 -27.80 -29.29 -40.24
C ASP A 257 -27.88 -28.24 -39.11
N TYR A 258 -29.05 -27.63 -39.04
CA TYR A 258 -29.57 -26.59 -38.13
C TYR A 258 -29.45 -27.00 -36.62
N GLU A 259 -29.54 -26.14 -35.58
CA GLU A 259 -30.51 -25.07 -35.27
C GLU A 259 -29.94 -24.00 -34.32
N VAL A 260 -30.48 -22.77 -34.45
CA VAL A 260 -30.18 -21.53 -33.71
C VAL A 260 -31.34 -21.30 -32.72
N ASN A 261 -31.17 -21.14 -31.39
CA ASN A 261 -30.95 -19.90 -30.58
C ASN A 261 -31.53 -20.15 -29.15
N PRO A 262 -31.45 -19.25 -28.12
CA PRO A 262 -30.59 -18.07 -27.90
C PRO A 262 -30.03 -17.94 -26.44
N LEU A 263 -29.14 -16.94 -26.25
CA LEU A 263 -28.74 -16.25 -25.00
C LEU A 263 -27.71 -16.91 -24.08
N GLU A 264 -26.45 -16.49 -24.23
CA GLU A 264 -25.72 -15.76 -23.18
C GLU A 264 -24.59 -14.95 -23.84
N SER A 265 -24.63 -13.63 -23.65
CA SER A 265 -23.70 -12.66 -24.22
C SER A 265 -22.43 -12.57 -23.38
N GLU A 266 -21.39 -13.30 -23.75
CA GLU A 266 -20.02 -12.92 -23.41
C GLU A 266 -19.50 -11.95 -24.47
N THR A 267 -19.53 -10.65 -24.17
CA THR A 267 -18.76 -9.68 -24.94
C THR A 267 -17.30 -9.82 -24.56
N VAL A 268 -16.59 -10.59 -25.37
CA VAL A 268 -15.14 -10.47 -25.59
C VAL A 268 -14.88 -9.02 -25.98
N LEU A 269 -14.19 -8.26 -25.12
CA LEU A 269 -13.81 -6.90 -25.45
C LEU A 269 -12.71 -6.95 -26.52
N ASP A 270 -13.05 -6.38 -27.67
CA ASP A 270 -12.22 -6.21 -28.86
C ASP A 270 -10.83 -5.70 -28.53
N ASP A 271 -9.86 -6.41 -29.10
CA ASP A 271 -8.49 -5.98 -29.33
C ASP A 271 -8.55 -4.77 -30.28
N PHE A 272 -8.50 -3.56 -29.74
CA PHE A 272 -8.33 -2.36 -30.55
C PHE A 272 -6.89 -2.36 -31.09
N ASP A 273 -6.74 -3.00 -32.25
CA ASP A 273 -5.60 -2.94 -33.15
C ASP A 273 -5.45 -1.48 -33.63
N TYR A 274 -4.58 -0.72 -32.96
CA TYR A 274 -4.07 0.51 -33.55
C TYR A 274 -2.94 0.12 -34.47
N SER A 275 -3.24 0.22 -35.77
CA SER A 275 -2.30 0.12 -36.88
C SER A 275 -1.00 0.87 -36.55
N ASP A 276 0.10 0.14 -36.71
CA ASP A 276 1.48 0.59 -36.67
C ASP A 276 1.69 1.64 -37.79
N ASP A 277 1.43 2.91 -37.49
CA ASP A 277 1.88 4.02 -38.35
C ASP A 277 3.38 4.22 -38.07
N GLU A 278 4.21 3.50 -38.84
CA GLU A 278 5.68 3.62 -38.90
C GLU A 278 6.19 5.00 -39.39
N ASN A 279 5.50 6.11 -39.10
CA ASN A 279 5.84 7.44 -39.62
C ASN A 279 6.10 8.54 -38.57
N ASP A 280 6.02 8.24 -37.27
CA ASP A 280 6.38 9.23 -36.22
C ASP A 280 7.88 9.24 -35.86
N ASP A 281 8.67 8.31 -36.43
CA ASP A 281 10.13 8.22 -36.22
C ASP A 281 10.93 9.28 -37.00
N GLN A 282 10.30 10.17 -37.77
CA GLN A 282 10.99 11.18 -38.59
C GLN A 282 10.96 12.63 -38.08
N ILE A 283 10.28 12.96 -36.98
CA ILE A 283 10.18 14.36 -36.52
C ILE A 283 11.14 14.71 -35.36
N VAL A 284 11.87 13.75 -34.77
CA VAL A 284 12.75 14.03 -33.60
C VAL A 284 14.25 13.99 -33.92
N ALA A 285 14.64 13.74 -35.17
CA ALA A 285 16.05 13.60 -35.58
C ALA A 285 16.76 14.92 -35.99
N GLN A 286 16.22 16.10 -35.66
CA GLN A 286 16.83 17.38 -36.09
C GLN A 286 17.20 18.37 -34.98
N ASN A 287 17.25 17.97 -33.71
CA ASN A 287 17.89 18.79 -32.67
C ASN A 287 18.63 17.92 -31.64
N GLN A 288 19.48 17.01 -32.11
CA GLN A 288 20.47 16.30 -31.30
C GLN A 288 21.87 16.58 -31.83
N GLU A 289 22.33 17.80 -31.64
CA GLU A 289 23.75 18.05 -31.46
C GLU A 289 23.90 18.84 -30.16
N GLU A 290 24.83 18.37 -29.34
CA GLU A 290 25.27 18.88 -28.04
C GLU A 290 24.60 18.29 -26.78
N GLU A 291 25.45 17.54 -26.04
CA GLU A 291 25.28 17.01 -24.68
C GLU A 291 24.66 15.60 -24.50
N ASP A 292 25.24 14.58 -25.14
CA ASP A 292 25.19 13.21 -24.58
C ASP A 292 26.54 12.51 -24.79
N ASN A 293 27.44 12.63 -23.80
CA ASN A 293 28.67 11.84 -23.75
C ASN A 293 29.17 11.60 -22.30
N THR A 294 28.24 11.39 -21.37
CA THR A 294 28.55 11.01 -19.96
C THR A 294 27.87 9.71 -19.56
N LEU A 295 27.85 8.71 -20.44
CA LEU A 295 27.60 7.32 -20.03
C LEU A 295 28.88 6.71 -19.47
N SER A 296 29.12 6.85 -18.16
CA SER A 296 30.11 5.97 -17.50
C SER A 296 29.90 5.65 -16.02
N HIS A 297 29.03 6.34 -15.26
CA HIS A 297 28.99 6.12 -13.79
C HIS A 297 27.64 6.18 -13.06
N SER A 298 26.47 6.23 -13.72
CA SER A 298 25.20 6.30 -12.96
C SER A 298 24.75 4.93 -12.43
N GLN A 299 24.36 4.86 -11.16
CA GLN A 299 23.69 3.71 -10.57
C GLN A 299 22.41 3.33 -11.36
N PRO A 300 21.99 2.05 -11.38
CA PRO A 300 20.72 1.66 -11.98
C PRO A 300 19.54 2.40 -11.34
N LEU A 301 18.55 2.73 -12.17
CA LEU A 301 17.32 3.42 -11.74
C LEU A 301 16.16 2.43 -11.71
N HIS A 302 15.60 2.20 -10.52
CA HIS A 302 14.39 1.39 -10.38
C HIS A 302 13.15 2.27 -10.55
N CYS A 303 12.39 2.07 -11.63
CA CYS A 303 11.25 2.91 -11.99
C CYS A 303 9.94 2.11 -11.93
N LEU A 304 9.05 2.50 -11.02
CA LEU A 304 7.73 1.89 -10.78
C LEU A 304 6.59 2.87 -11.11
N PRO A 305 5.56 2.44 -11.85
CA PRO A 305 4.39 3.28 -12.12
C PRO A 305 3.40 3.22 -10.94
N LEU A 306 2.63 4.29 -10.75
CA LEU A 306 1.50 4.33 -9.81
C LEU A 306 0.32 5.08 -10.45
N TYR A 307 -0.84 4.43 -10.52
CA TYR A 307 -2.12 5.00 -10.95
C TYR A 307 -3.28 4.14 -10.42
N SER A 308 -4.49 4.70 -10.35
CA SER A 308 -5.65 4.09 -9.67
C SER A 308 -6.01 2.68 -10.14
N MET A 309 -5.95 2.42 -11.46
CA MET A 309 -6.27 1.13 -12.06
C MET A 309 -5.14 0.09 -11.96
N LEU A 310 -4.01 0.42 -11.33
CA LEU A 310 -2.92 -0.52 -11.15
C LEU A 310 -3.31 -1.55 -10.07
N PRO A 311 -3.09 -2.87 -10.27
CA PRO A 311 -3.41 -3.88 -9.25
C PRO A 311 -2.79 -3.56 -7.89
N HIS A 312 -3.54 -3.79 -6.81
CA HIS A 312 -3.12 -3.45 -5.44
C HIS A 312 -1.74 -4.02 -5.06
N SER A 313 -1.44 -5.25 -5.49
CA SER A 313 -0.13 -5.88 -5.27
C SER A 313 1.03 -5.08 -5.89
N ARG A 314 0.81 -4.44 -7.04
CA ARG A 314 1.80 -3.56 -7.68
C ARG A 314 1.83 -2.16 -7.05
N GLN A 315 0.70 -1.65 -6.55
CA GLN A 315 0.69 -0.39 -5.82
C GLN A 315 1.55 -0.48 -4.55
N ILE A 316 1.45 -1.58 -3.80
CA ILE A 316 2.27 -1.79 -2.58
C ILE A 316 3.77 -1.88 -2.92
N SER A 317 4.12 -2.38 -4.11
CA SER A 317 5.53 -2.56 -4.50
C SER A 317 6.35 -1.25 -4.53
N ILE A 318 5.70 -0.08 -4.63
CA ILE A 318 6.38 1.22 -4.56
C ILE A 318 7.06 1.46 -3.21
N PHE A 319 6.57 0.81 -2.15
CA PHE A 319 7.11 0.90 -0.78
C PHE A 319 8.17 -0.18 -0.49
N SER A 320 8.42 -1.08 -1.43
CA SER A 320 9.49 -2.07 -1.29
C SER A 320 10.86 -1.41 -1.47
N GLU A 321 11.87 -1.93 -0.76
CA GLU A 321 13.24 -1.49 -0.96
C GLU A 321 13.68 -1.73 -2.42
N PRO A 322 14.28 -0.74 -3.09
CA PRO A 322 14.77 -0.96 -4.44
C PRO A 322 15.90 -2.01 -4.45
N PRO A 323 16.05 -2.74 -5.58
CA PRO A 323 17.06 -3.80 -5.71
C PRO A 323 18.48 -3.33 -5.38
N LEU A 324 19.29 -4.24 -4.81
CA LEU A 324 20.70 -3.99 -4.48
C LEU A 324 21.45 -3.38 -5.68
N GLY A 325 22.00 -2.18 -5.48
CA GLY A 325 22.76 -1.43 -6.48
C GLY A 325 21.97 -0.35 -7.19
N SER A 326 20.63 -0.36 -7.17
CA SER A 326 19.83 0.82 -7.52
C SER A 326 19.69 1.73 -6.31
N ALA A 327 19.82 3.04 -6.52
CA ALA A 327 20.03 4.04 -5.47
C ALA A 327 19.17 3.75 -4.21
N ASN A 328 19.86 3.45 -3.13
CA ASN A 328 19.30 3.29 -1.80
C ASN A 328 20.36 3.73 -0.80
N THR A 329 20.04 4.68 0.08
CA THR A 329 20.09 4.44 1.54
C THR A 329 19.56 5.66 2.32
N GLN A 330 18.60 5.32 3.19
CA GLN A 330 18.02 6.04 4.35
C GLN A 330 16.92 7.06 4.12
#